data_AF-A0A9N9DBH8-F1
#
_entry.id   AF-A0A9N9DBH8-F1
#
_cell.length_a   1.000
_cell.length_b   1.000
_cell.length_c   1.000
_cell.angle_alpha   90.00
_cell.angle_beta   90.00
_cell.angle_gamma   90.00
#
_symmetry.space_group_name_H-M   'P 1'
#
loop_
_entity.id
_entity.type
_entity.pdbx_description
1 polymer ?
#
loop_
_entity_poly.entity_id
_entity_poly.type
_entity_poly.pdbx_seq_one_letter_code
_entity_poly.pdbx_strand_id
1 'polypeptide(L)'
;MKPVREQMKKRNLDWMIACKNPTPIEFFRFIQPTHKARAIEKYGKILSEAIRLCKVPDEQSKLKNIKETVNCNSAWDVWLLEKRAMKIRNEVHETNAEVHSELNKVVSKRAIEPNEESLRKKQKQLDEQEDDDEDVYSSNYASSSLTNKSQLDDPYKHLSIKEQEDDDED
;
A
#
# COMPACT_ATOMS: atom_id res chain seq x y z
N MET A 1 -29.54 20.52 -13.93
CA MET A 1 -28.45 19.82 -13.21
C MET A 1 -28.94 19.29 -11.85
N LYS A 2 -29.55 18.10 -11.81
CA LYS A 2 -29.95 17.38 -10.59
C LYS A 2 -29.44 15.91 -10.44
N PRO A 3 -28.88 15.21 -11.47
CA PRO A 3 -28.78 13.74 -11.41
C PRO A 3 -27.75 13.22 -10.40
N VAL A 4 -26.63 13.92 -10.19
CA VAL A 4 -25.52 13.42 -9.34
C VAL A 4 -25.92 13.29 -7.87
N ARG A 5 -26.69 14.24 -7.33
CA ARG A 5 -27.07 14.21 -5.90
C ARG A 5 -28.08 13.11 -5.60
N GLU A 6 -29.02 12.88 -6.50
CA GLU A 6 -30.00 11.79 -6.37
C GLU A 6 -29.33 10.42 -6.50
N GLN A 7 -28.39 10.29 -7.44
CA GLN A 7 -27.60 9.06 -7.59
C GLN A 7 -26.78 8.75 -6.34
N MET A 8 -26.12 9.75 -5.74
CA MET A 8 -25.40 9.56 -4.48
C MET A 8 -26.31 9.19 -3.32
N LYS A 9 -27.50 9.81 -3.22
CA LYS A 9 -28.48 9.45 -2.19
C LYS A 9 -28.93 7.99 -2.34
N LYS A 10 -29.24 7.57 -3.57
CA LYS A 10 -29.62 6.19 -3.88
C LYS A 10 -28.52 5.21 -3.49
N ARG A 11 -27.27 5.45 -3.91
CA ARG A 11 -26.10 4.64 -3.53
C ARG A 11 -25.95 4.50 -2.01
N ASN A 12 -26.13 5.59 -1.26
CA ASN A 12 -26.01 5.56 0.20
C ASN A 12 -27.15 4.77 0.86
N LEU A 13 -28.36 4.87 0.32
CA LEU A 13 -29.52 4.11 0.79
C LEU A 13 -29.36 2.62 0.49
N ASP A 14 -28.97 2.28 -0.74
CA ASP A 14 -28.72 0.89 -1.14
C ASP A 14 -27.63 0.27 -0.26
N TRP A 15 -26.55 1.01 0.03
CA TRP A 15 -25.52 0.60 0.98
C TRP A 15 -26.08 0.38 2.40
N MET A 16 -26.91 1.31 2.90
CA MET A 16 -27.48 1.22 4.26
C MET A 16 -28.34 -0.04 4.46
N ILE A 17 -29.07 -0.44 3.41
CA ILE A 17 -29.93 -1.63 3.42
C ILE A 17 -29.12 -2.91 3.23
N ALA A 18 -28.12 -2.91 2.36
CA ALA A 18 -27.29 -4.08 2.07
C ALA A 18 -26.21 -4.36 3.13
N CYS A 19 -25.80 -3.35 3.89
CA CYS A 19 -24.75 -3.47 4.89
C CYS A 19 -25.22 -4.31 6.08
N LYS A 20 -24.43 -5.33 6.45
CA LYS A 20 -24.71 -6.21 7.61
C LYS A 20 -24.77 -5.46 8.94
N ASN A 21 -23.98 -4.40 9.09
CA ASN A 21 -23.92 -3.59 10.30
C ASN A 21 -23.75 -2.10 9.97
N PRO A 22 -24.84 -1.39 9.62
CA PRO A 22 -24.79 -0.03 9.09
C PRO A 22 -24.59 1.01 10.21
N THR A 23 -23.48 0.92 10.93
CA THR A 23 -23.11 1.89 11.97
C THR A 23 -22.59 3.19 11.34
N PRO A 24 -22.53 4.32 12.07
CA PRO A 24 -21.99 5.56 11.52
C PRO A 24 -20.52 5.44 11.14
N ILE A 25 -19.72 4.68 11.89
CA ILE A 25 -18.30 4.51 11.59
C ILE A 25 -18.12 3.85 10.22
N GLU A 26 -18.87 2.77 9.95
CA GLU A 26 -18.88 2.12 8.64
C GLU A 26 -19.38 3.05 7.54
N PHE A 27 -20.43 3.82 7.83
CA PHE A 27 -20.95 4.77 6.87
C PHE A 27 -19.95 5.90 6.54
N PHE A 28 -19.21 6.40 7.53
CA PHE A 28 -18.19 7.43 7.32
C PHE A 28 -16.99 6.89 6.55
N ARG A 29 -16.58 5.64 6.78
CA ARG A 29 -15.60 4.94 5.95
C ARG A 29 -16.07 4.85 4.49
N PHE A 30 -17.35 4.55 4.27
CA PHE A 30 -17.94 4.43 2.94
C PHE A 30 -18.03 5.76 2.18
N ILE A 31 -18.52 6.83 2.81
CA ILE A 31 -18.75 8.13 2.12
C ILE A 31 -17.55 9.07 2.17
N GLN A 32 -16.55 8.79 3.02
CA GLN A 32 -15.36 9.61 3.26
C GLN A 32 -15.68 11.10 3.43
N PRO A 33 -16.45 11.49 4.46
CA PRO A 33 -16.93 12.85 4.60
C PRO A 33 -15.81 13.88 4.88
N THR A 34 -16.11 15.16 4.73
CA THR A 34 -15.18 16.25 5.10
C THR A 34 -15.61 16.98 6.37
N HIS A 35 -16.92 17.10 6.62
CA HIS A 35 -17.47 17.91 7.71
C HIS A 35 -18.37 17.09 8.64
N LYS A 36 -18.11 17.18 9.96
CA LYS A 36 -18.80 16.43 11.02
C LYS A 36 -20.32 16.57 10.94
N ALA A 37 -20.82 17.80 11.08
CA ALA A 37 -22.25 18.07 11.11
C ALA A 37 -22.98 17.51 9.88
N ARG A 38 -22.42 17.72 8.68
CA ARG A 38 -23.01 17.21 7.42
C ARG A 38 -22.98 15.70 7.32
N ALA A 39 -21.95 15.04 7.87
CA ALA A 39 -21.86 13.58 7.87
C ALA A 39 -22.91 12.95 8.79
N ILE A 40 -23.03 13.49 10.01
CA ILE A 40 -24.00 13.05 11.01
C ILE A 40 -25.43 13.25 10.49
N GLU A 41 -25.72 14.44 9.96
CA GLU A 41 -27.03 14.75 9.37
C GLU A 41 -27.36 13.81 8.21
N LYS A 42 -26.37 13.56 7.32
CA LYS A 42 -26.56 12.66 6.18
C LYS A 42 -26.83 11.23 6.62
N TYR A 43 -26.07 10.72 7.59
CA TYR A 43 -26.30 9.39 8.16
C TYR A 43 -27.72 9.28 8.72
N GLY A 44 -28.13 10.22 9.58
CA GLY A 44 -29.47 10.20 10.20
C GLY A 44 -30.61 10.25 9.18
N LYS A 45 -30.46 11.03 8.10
CA LYS A 45 -31.42 11.09 6.99
C LYS A 45 -31.51 9.77 6.23
N ILE A 46 -30.39 9.19 5.86
CA ILE A 46 -30.35 7.92 5.12
C ILE A 46 -30.88 6.77 5.98
N LEU A 47 -30.49 6.71 7.26
CA LEU A 47 -30.97 5.68 8.19
C LEU A 47 -32.49 5.76 8.38
N SER A 48 -33.03 6.97 8.58
CA SER A 48 -34.47 7.16 8.74
C SER A 48 -35.24 6.75 7.47
N GLU A 49 -34.68 7.04 6.30
CA GLU A 49 -35.27 6.63 5.03
C GLU A 49 -35.17 5.11 4.80
N ALA A 50 -34.05 4.49 5.18
CA ALA A 50 -33.87 3.03 5.13
C ALA A 50 -34.89 2.32 6.03
N ILE A 51 -35.12 2.80 7.26
CA ILE A 51 -36.15 2.27 8.16
C ILE A 51 -37.54 2.34 7.51
N ARG A 52 -37.86 3.47 6.87
CA ARG A 52 -39.17 3.69 6.22
C ARG A 52 -39.38 2.77 5.02
N LEU A 53 -38.33 2.47 4.26
CA LEU A 53 -38.40 1.66 3.04
C LEU A 53 -38.17 0.17 3.28
N CYS A 54 -37.56 -0.21 4.40
CA CYS A 54 -37.33 -1.60 4.74
C CYS A 54 -38.65 -2.31 5.02
N LYS A 55 -38.95 -3.34 4.21
CA LYS A 55 -40.16 -4.17 4.32
C LYS A 55 -39.96 -5.40 5.20
N VAL A 56 -38.72 -5.77 5.49
CA VAL A 56 -38.37 -6.95 6.29
C VAL A 56 -38.42 -6.56 7.78
N PRO A 57 -39.31 -7.14 8.60
CA PRO A 57 -39.50 -6.71 9.99
C PRO A 57 -38.24 -6.82 10.85
N ASP A 58 -37.47 -7.89 10.69
CA ASP A 58 -36.25 -8.12 11.47
C ASP A 58 -35.17 -7.09 11.14
N GLU A 59 -34.91 -6.85 9.86
CA GLU A 59 -33.95 -5.84 9.41
C GLU A 59 -34.40 -4.42 9.78
N GLN A 60 -35.70 -4.13 9.68
CA GLN A 60 -36.24 -2.84 10.13
C GLN A 60 -36.02 -2.64 11.64
N SER A 61 -36.22 -3.69 12.45
CA SER A 61 -35.99 -3.64 13.90
C SER A 61 -34.52 -3.43 14.23
N LYS A 62 -33.60 -4.09 13.52
CA LYS A 62 -32.15 -3.84 13.64
C LYS A 62 -31.80 -2.37 13.35
N LEU A 63 -32.32 -1.81 12.26
CA LEU A 63 -32.08 -0.40 11.91
C LEU A 63 -32.64 0.57 12.96
N LYS A 64 -33.80 0.27 13.56
CA LYS A 64 -34.37 1.05 14.67
C LYS A 64 -33.49 0.99 15.92
N ASN A 65 -33.04 -0.20 16.31
CA ASN A 65 -32.13 -0.37 17.45
C ASN A 65 -30.81 0.39 17.24
N ILE A 66 -30.26 0.37 16.03
CA ILE A 66 -29.09 1.18 15.69
C ILE A 66 -29.42 2.66 15.87
N LYS A 67 -30.56 3.15 15.36
CA LYS A 67 -30.95 4.57 15.48
C LYS A 67 -31.04 5.05 16.93
N GLU A 68 -31.42 4.18 17.86
CA GLU A 68 -31.54 4.51 19.29
C GLU A 68 -30.20 4.46 20.05
N THR A 69 -29.35 3.49 19.70
CA THR A 69 -28.09 3.23 20.44
C THR A 69 -26.90 4.00 19.89
N VAL A 70 -27.03 4.59 18.71
CA VAL A 70 -25.91 5.14 17.96
C VAL A 70 -25.36 6.45 18.52
N ASN A 71 -24.05 6.47 18.80
CA ASN A 71 -23.32 7.70 19.08
C ASN A 71 -22.50 8.16 17.86
N CYS A 72 -23.11 9.03 17.05
CA CYS A 72 -22.47 9.57 15.85
C CYS A 72 -21.25 10.46 16.15
N ASN A 73 -21.16 11.07 17.34
CA ASN A 73 -20.02 11.91 17.71
C ASN A 73 -18.78 11.05 17.97
N SER A 74 -18.92 10.01 18.78
CA SER A 74 -17.84 9.06 19.05
C SER A 74 -17.35 8.38 17.77
N ALA A 75 -18.28 7.92 16.93
CA ALA A 75 -17.94 7.31 15.63
C ALA A 75 -17.19 8.28 14.70
N TRP A 76 -17.52 9.57 14.72
CA TRP A 76 -16.79 10.58 13.96
C TRP A 76 -15.35 10.73 14.46
N ASP A 77 -15.15 10.76 15.77
CA ASP A 77 -13.84 10.95 16.36
C ASP A 77 -12.92 9.76 16.05
N VAL A 78 -13.46 8.53 16.09
CA VAL A 78 -12.77 7.30 15.63
C VAL A 78 -12.41 7.38 14.14
N TRP A 79 -13.37 7.72 13.29
CA TRP A 79 -13.13 7.86 11.85
C TRP A 79 -12.06 8.92 11.53
N LEU A 80 -12.06 10.04 12.25
CA LEU A 80 -11.08 11.11 12.07
C LEU A 80 -9.67 10.64 12.45
N LEU A 81 -9.55 9.83 13.51
CA LEU A 81 -8.28 9.21 13.90
C LEU A 81 -7.78 8.25 12.82
N GLU A 82 -8.65 7.37 12.30
CA GLU A 82 -8.32 6.46 11.20
C GLU A 82 -7.84 7.22 9.96
N LYS A 83 -8.56 8.28 9.58
CA LYS A 83 -8.20 9.12 8.45
C LYS A 83 -6.82 9.77 8.62
N ARG A 84 -6.48 10.23 9.83
CA ARG A 84 -5.17 10.80 10.14
C ARG A 84 -4.07 9.74 10.09
N ALA A 85 -4.32 8.58 10.69
CA ALA A 85 -3.37 7.46 10.70
C ALA A 85 -3.02 7.01 9.28
N MET A 86 -4.01 6.92 8.38
CA MET A 86 -3.76 6.62 6.96
C MET A 86 -2.88 7.67 6.28
N LYS A 87 -3.11 8.95 6.56
CA LYS A 87 -2.29 10.03 5.98
C LYS A 87 -0.83 9.93 6.43
N ILE A 88 -0.60 9.75 7.73
CA ILE A 88 0.74 9.56 8.29
C ILE A 88 1.42 8.34 7.68
N ARG A 89 0.71 7.21 7.59
CA ARG A 89 1.25 5.99 6.99
C ARG A 89 1.68 6.20 5.54
N ASN A 90 0.89 6.92 4.75
CA ASN A 90 1.22 7.22 3.36
C ASN A 90 2.47 8.13 3.28
N GLU A 91 2.54 9.18 4.11
CA GLU A 91 3.71 10.07 4.18
C GLU A 91 4.98 9.31 4.57
N VAL A 92 4.89 8.35 5.51
CA VAL A 92 6.00 7.47 5.88
C VAL A 92 6.42 6.58 4.71
N HIS A 93 5.47 5.95 3.99
CA HIS A 93 5.78 5.15 2.82
C HIS A 93 6.46 5.97 1.71
N GLU A 94 5.97 7.18 1.45
CA GLU A 94 6.55 8.09 0.47
C GLU A 94 7.98 8.50 0.85
N THR A 95 8.19 8.89 2.11
CA THR A 95 9.52 9.24 2.63
C THR A 95 10.49 8.07 2.55
N ASN A 96 10.03 6.86 2.91
CA ASN A 96 10.86 5.65 2.81
C ASN A 96 11.25 5.35 1.37
N ALA A 97 10.32 5.49 0.42
CA ALA A 97 10.60 5.31 -1.00
C ALA A 97 11.64 6.32 -1.51
N GLU A 98 11.56 7.58 -1.08
CA GLU A 98 12.54 8.62 -1.41
C GLU A 98 13.92 8.31 -0.84
N VAL A 99 14.01 7.94 0.44
CA VAL A 99 15.27 7.55 1.09
C VAL A 99 15.93 6.36 0.38
N HIS A 100 15.16 5.33 0.04
CA HIS A 100 15.67 4.18 -0.72
C HIS A 100 16.17 4.59 -2.12
N SER A 101 15.46 5.49 -2.79
CA SER A 101 15.87 6.03 -4.10
C SER A 101 17.21 6.77 -4.00
N GLU A 102 17.35 7.68 -3.02
CA GLU A 102 18.59 8.43 -2.82
C GLU A 102 19.77 7.55 -2.39
N LEU A 103 19.53 6.58 -1.51
CA LEU A 103 20.55 5.61 -1.11
C LEU A 103 21.05 4.81 -2.32
N ASN A 104 20.15 4.32 -3.16
CA ASN A 104 20.51 3.59 -4.37
C ASN A 104 21.32 4.44 -5.35
N LYS A 105 21.04 5.74 -5.47
CA LYS A 105 21.85 6.67 -6.27
C LYS A 105 23.27 6.80 -5.71
N VAL A 106 23.42 6.97 -4.39
CA VAL A 106 24.74 7.11 -3.75
C VAL A 106 25.55 5.82 -3.88
N VAL A 107 24.94 4.66 -3.62
CA VAL A 107 25.60 3.36 -3.76
C VAL A 107 26.02 3.12 -5.22
N SER A 108 25.15 3.43 -6.19
CA SER A 108 25.48 3.30 -7.61
C SER A 108 26.64 4.20 -8.03
N LYS A 109 26.67 5.45 -7.55
CA LYS A 109 27.81 6.37 -7.81
C LYS A 109 29.12 5.83 -7.24
N ARG A 110 29.11 5.34 -5.99
CA ARG A 110 30.30 4.75 -5.36
C ARG A 110 30.76 3.44 -6.03
N ALA A 111 29.85 2.66 -6.61
CA ALA A 111 30.19 1.45 -7.34
C ALA A 111 30.81 1.73 -8.73
N ILE A 112 30.58 2.93 -9.29
CA ILE A 112 31.09 3.35 -10.59
C ILE A 112 32.40 4.14 -10.46
N GLU A 113 32.58 4.92 -9.39
CA GLU A 113 33.85 5.60 -9.12
C GLU A 113 34.95 4.58 -8.82
N PRO A 114 35.94 4.42 -9.70
CA PRO A 114 37.10 3.61 -9.37
C PRO A 114 37.79 4.31 -8.19
N ASN A 115 38.04 3.58 -7.11
CA ASN A 115 38.92 4.05 -6.05
C ASN A 115 40.18 4.64 -6.69
N GLU A 116 40.41 5.95 -6.60
CA GLU A 116 41.55 6.63 -7.21
C GLU A 116 42.88 6.01 -6.75
N GLU A 117 42.91 5.42 -5.56
CA GLU A 117 44.06 4.67 -5.04
C GLU A 117 44.29 3.34 -5.81
N SER A 118 43.21 2.70 -6.27
CA SER A 118 43.26 1.51 -7.12
C SER A 118 43.70 1.85 -8.56
N LEU A 119 43.28 3.01 -9.09
CA LEU A 119 43.78 3.52 -10.38
C LEU A 119 45.26 3.92 -10.30
N ARG A 120 45.70 4.60 -9.24
CA ARG A 120 47.12 4.94 -9.02
C ARG A 120 47.99 3.70 -8.88
N LYS A 121 47.51 2.64 -8.20
CA LYS A 121 48.23 1.35 -8.13
C LYS A 121 48.33 0.65 -9.49
N LYS A 122 47.29 0.71 -10.32
CA LYS A 122 47.33 0.16 -11.69
C LYS A 122 48.27 0.94 -12.61
N GLN A 123 48.27 2.26 -12.54
CA GLN A 123 49.19 3.09 -13.34
C GLN A 123 50.65 2.80 -13.00
N LYS A 124 50.96 2.65 -11.71
CA LYS A 124 52.32 2.34 -11.24
C LYS A 124 52.82 0.95 -11.66
N GLN A 125 51.92 -0.01 -11.91
CA GLN A 125 52.27 -1.34 -12.43
C GLN A 125 52.48 -1.35 -13.95
N LEU A 126 51.90 -0.39 -14.69
CA LEU A 126 52.11 -0.26 -16.13
C LEU A 126 53.42 0.49 -16.44
N ASP A 127 53.75 1.52 -15.67
CA ASP A 127 54.99 2.30 -15.86
C ASP A 127 56.26 1.52 -15.43
N GLU A 128 56.15 0.45 -14.64
CA GLU A 128 57.28 -0.43 -14.25
C GLU A 128 57.51 -1.60 -15.24
N GLN A 129 56.74 -1.67 -16.33
CA GLN A 129 56.75 -2.80 -17.28
C GLN A 129 57.18 -2.42 -18.72
N GLU A 130 57.65 -1.19 -18.95
CA GLU A 130 58.13 -0.72 -20.26
C GLU A 130 59.64 -0.88 -20.52
N ASP A 131 60.40 -1.50 -19.61
CA ASP A 131 61.83 -1.79 -19.79
C ASP A 131 62.14 -3.28 -19.57
N ASP A 132 61.69 -4.16 -20.47
CA ASP A 132 62.50 -5.33 -20.89
C ASP A 132 61.90 -5.99 -22.15
N ASP A 133 62.73 -6.04 -23.18
CA ASP A 133 62.47 -6.58 -24.51
C ASP A 133 62.39 -8.13 -24.53
N GLU A 134 61.95 -8.66 -25.69
CA GLU A 134 62.08 -10.04 -26.21
C GLU A 134 60.91 -11.04 -26.07
N ASP A 135 60.13 -11.11 -27.17
CA ASP A 135 59.95 -12.26 -28.05
C ASP A 135 59.30 -13.60 -27.59
N VAL A 136 58.17 -13.88 -28.27
CA VAL A 136 57.75 -15.17 -28.88
C VAL A 136 57.31 -16.33 -27.96
N TYR A 137 56.02 -16.69 -28.02
CA TYR A 137 55.51 -17.97 -28.60
C TYR A 137 54.06 -18.31 -28.16
N SER A 138 53.19 -18.43 -29.18
CA SER A 138 51.99 -19.28 -29.33
C SER A 138 51.34 -19.99 -28.13
N SER A 139 50.00 -19.84 -27.97
CA SER A 139 49.00 -20.91 -28.20
C SER A 139 47.71 -20.80 -27.37
N ASN A 140 46.60 -20.60 -28.10
CA ASN A 140 45.27 -21.24 -28.01
C ASN A 140 44.30 -21.09 -26.82
N TYR A 141 43.04 -20.82 -27.25
CA TYR A 141 41.73 -21.17 -26.65
C TYR A 141 41.38 -20.48 -25.31
N ALA A 142 40.17 -19.97 -25.05
CA ALA A 142 38.85 -20.30 -25.59
C ALA A 142 37.91 -19.10 -25.39
N SER A 143 36.95 -18.93 -26.31
CA SER A 143 35.77 -18.10 -26.11
C SER A 143 34.98 -18.56 -24.88
N SER A 144 34.51 -17.60 -24.08
CA SER A 144 33.32 -17.80 -23.24
C SER A 144 32.61 -16.47 -23.06
N SER A 145 31.50 -16.33 -23.79
CA SER A 145 30.49 -15.29 -23.59
C SER A 145 29.87 -15.42 -22.20
N LEU A 146 29.98 -14.38 -21.38
CA LEU A 146 29.18 -14.27 -20.16
C LEU A 146 28.00 -13.33 -20.42
N THR A 147 26.88 -13.95 -20.76
CA THR A 147 25.56 -13.34 -20.68
C THR A 147 25.20 -13.16 -19.21
N ASN A 148 25.18 -11.93 -18.69
CA ASN A 148 24.57 -11.64 -17.39
C ASN A 148 23.06 -11.74 -17.52
N LYS A 149 22.53 -12.92 -17.19
CA LYS A 149 21.11 -13.16 -16.97
C LYS A 149 20.68 -12.44 -15.69
N SER A 150 19.61 -11.68 -15.82
CA SER A 150 18.83 -11.10 -14.75
C SER A 150 18.31 -12.20 -13.82
N GLN A 151 18.68 -12.18 -12.54
CA GLN A 151 17.93 -12.85 -11.48
C GLN A 151 17.51 -11.78 -10.46
N LEU A 152 16.28 -11.34 -10.63
CA LEU A 152 15.53 -10.56 -9.67
C LEU A 152 14.92 -11.59 -8.70
N ASP A 153 15.61 -11.86 -7.59
CA ASP A 153 15.05 -12.73 -6.54
C ASP A 153 14.05 -11.92 -5.70
N ASP A 154 12.79 -12.37 -5.72
CA ASP A 154 11.67 -11.83 -4.97
C ASP A 154 11.81 -12.13 -3.46
N PRO A 155 11.92 -11.11 -2.58
CA PRO A 155 12.16 -11.30 -1.15
C PRO A 155 10.95 -11.82 -0.35
N TYR A 156 9.78 -12.06 -0.97
CA TYR A 156 8.55 -12.43 -0.25
C TYR A 156 8.12 -13.90 -0.36
N LYS A 157 8.95 -14.78 -0.94
CA LYS A 157 8.61 -16.20 -1.13
C LYS A 157 8.40 -17.03 0.16
N HIS A 158 8.76 -16.51 1.33
CA HIS A 158 8.74 -17.27 2.58
C HIS A 158 7.45 -17.13 3.43
N LEU A 159 6.43 -16.40 2.97
CA LEU A 159 5.21 -16.18 3.77
C LEU A 159 3.98 -17.03 3.36
N SER A 160 4.14 -18.08 2.54
CA SER A 160 3.10 -19.10 2.39
C SER A 160 3.11 -20.05 3.60
N ILE A 161 2.50 -19.62 4.70
CA ILE A 161 2.09 -20.52 5.77
C ILE A 161 0.79 -21.18 5.32
N LYS A 162 0.87 -22.51 5.22
CA LYS A 162 -0.19 -23.43 4.83
C LYS A 162 -1.39 -23.32 5.77
N GLU A 163 -2.57 -23.27 5.18
CA GLU A 163 -3.79 -23.77 5.81
C GLU A 163 -3.57 -25.25 6.12
N GLN A 164 -3.65 -25.61 7.40
CA GLN A 164 -3.93 -26.99 7.82
C GLN A 164 -5.30 -26.95 8.48
N GLU A 165 -6.25 -27.50 7.72
CA GLU A 165 -7.44 -28.15 8.24
C GLU A 165 -6.98 -29.29 9.15
N ASP A 166 -7.46 -29.31 10.39
CA ASP A 166 -7.60 -30.54 11.16
C ASP A 166 -9.05 -30.53 11.66
N ASP A 167 -9.90 -31.20 10.88
CA ASP A 167 -11.05 -31.94 11.37
C ASP A 167 -10.58 -32.90 12.46
N ASP A 168 -11.30 -32.95 13.58
CA ASP A 168 -11.59 -34.22 14.27
C ASP A 168 -12.80 -34.00 15.19
N GLU A 169 -13.90 -34.63 14.79
CA GLU A 169 -15.09 -34.93 15.60
C GLU A 169 -14.74 -35.95 16.70
N ASP A 170 -15.11 -35.64 17.95
CA ASP A 170 -16.02 -36.45 18.80
C ASP A 170 -16.17 -35.82 20.21
#